data_AF-A0A401FK40-F1
#
_entry.id   AF-A0A401FK40-F1
#
_cell.length_a   1.000
_cell.length_b   1.000
_cell.length_c   1.000
_cell.angle_alpha   90.00
_cell.angle_beta   90.00
_cell.angle_gamma   90.00
#
_symmetry.space_group_name_H-M   'P 1'
#
loop_
_entity.id
_entity.type
_entity.pdbx_description
1 polymer ?
#
loop_
_entity_poly.entity_id
_entity_poly.type
_entity_poly.pdbx_seq_one_letter_code
_entity_poly.pdbx_strand_id
1 'polypeptide(L)'
;MKKFLFSNWTSRLMALFFTIVLFIYVQGTTSSTSSPNSNNRITQLSSNRSETFSVPLSLTVNSNRYFVNGYPEKVKIHLSGPSALVTTTANTQNFKAFADLSKLTVGKHKVRIQQEGLNSELRYRFDPETITVDIQPRKTVTYPLKVNYSKDNVAAGYQTGTASADVKTVKITGASDEINKIDRVVAQLNVPQNAKTSINSQAIIEALDKNNNTVNVVITPATADVNLPITPGNSKEVPVSLKSKGIEDQTDEFNLSTTTKRIEVFGTRKQLRKLTKVEVEVDTSDVSKTKTKQIVLDPKLNGVEGFNPSKISVKVTRK
;
A
#
# COMPACT_ATOMS: atom_id res chain seq x y z
N MET A 1 43.82 20.86 62.56
CA MET A 1 42.43 21.24 62.22
C MET A 1 41.42 20.10 62.43
N LYS A 2 41.36 19.49 63.63
CA LYS A 2 40.43 18.37 63.93
C LYS A 2 39.83 18.42 65.36
N LYS A 3 39.67 19.62 65.93
CA LYS A 3 39.00 19.81 67.23
C LYS A 3 37.80 20.78 67.21
N PHE A 4 37.46 21.34 66.05
CA PHE A 4 36.29 22.23 65.91
C PHE A 4 35.02 21.51 65.43
N LEU A 5 35.13 20.28 64.92
CA LEU A 5 33.99 19.52 64.39
C LEU A 5 33.23 18.69 65.45
N PHE A 6 33.72 18.64 66.70
CA PHE A 6 33.08 17.88 67.78
C PHE A 6 33.05 18.68 69.10
N SER A 7 32.61 19.94 69.01
CA SER A 7 32.20 20.71 70.19
C SER A 7 30.67 20.69 70.25
N ASN A 8 30.09 20.58 71.45
CA ASN A 8 28.64 20.49 71.65
C ASN A 8 27.85 21.65 70.99
N TRP A 9 28.51 22.77 70.71
CA TRP A 9 27.90 23.89 70.03
C TRP A 9 27.95 23.79 68.51
N THR A 10 29.02 23.21 67.94
CA THR A 10 29.14 23.04 66.48
C THR A 10 28.24 21.92 65.96
N SER A 11 27.99 20.87 66.74
CA SER A 11 26.98 19.86 66.43
C SER A 11 25.54 20.41 66.47
N ARG A 12 25.23 21.32 67.40
CA ARG A 12 23.92 22.00 67.46
C ARG A 12 23.69 22.90 66.25
N LEU A 13 24.71 23.63 65.81
CA LEU A 13 24.62 24.52 64.65
C LEU A 13 24.49 23.72 63.33
N MET A 14 25.19 22.58 63.23
CA MET A 14 25.05 21.63 62.12
C MET A 14 23.66 20.98 62.10
N ALA A 15 23.11 20.61 63.26
CA ALA A 15 21.75 20.05 63.37
C ALA A 15 20.69 21.07 62.94
N LEU A 16 20.82 22.34 63.35
CA LEU A 16 19.92 23.42 62.92
C LEU A 16 19.96 23.61 61.40
N PHE A 17 21.16 23.60 60.80
CA PHE A 17 21.33 23.70 59.35
C PHE A 17 20.61 22.56 58.61
N PHE A 18 20.82 21.30 59.03
CA PHE A 18 20.13 20.15 58.43
C PHE A 18 18.61 20.21 58.65
N THR A 19 18.15 20.71 59.79
CA THR A 19 16.71 20.87 60.08
C THR A 19 16.06 21.89 59.13
N ILE A 20 16.74 23.01 58.86
CA ILE A 20 16.25 24.03 57.92
C ILE A 20 16.23 23.49 56.50
N VAL A 21 17.27 22.77 56.07
CA VAL A 21 17.32 22.15 54.74
C VAL A 21 16.21 21.10 54.59
N LEU A 22 15.96 20.28 55.62
CA LEU A 22 14.87 19.30 55.62
C LEU A 22 13.50 19.98 55.61
N PHE A 23 13.32 21.06 56.38
CA PHE A 23 12.08 21.83 56.40
C PHE A 23 11.76 22.42 55.02
N ILE A 24 12.75 23.01 54.35
CA ILE A 24 12.60 23.53 52.99
C ILE A 24 12.33 22.39 51.99
N TYR A 25 13.01 21.25 52.14
CA TYR A 25 12.78 20.09 51.28
C TYR A 25 11.38 19.50 51.44
N VAL A 26 10.89 19.34 52.67
CA VAL A 26 9.53 18.88 52.96
C VAL A 26 8.51 19.90 52.49
N GLN A 27 8.76 21.20 52.66
CA GLN A 27 7.85 22.24 52.19
C GLN A 27 7.82 22.37 50.66
N GLY A 28 8.94 22.10 49.98
CA GLY A 28 9.05 22.07 48.52
C GLY A 28 8.54 20.77 47.87
N THR A 29 8.47 19.67 48.63
CA THR A 29 7.96 18.36 48.15
C THR A 29 6.55 18.06 48.63
N THR A 30 5.98 18.85 49.53
CA THR A 30 4.54 18.85 49.82
C THR A 30 3.79 19.57 48.71
N SER A 31 3.68 18.88 47.58
CA SER A 31 2.61 19.11 46.62
C SER A 31 1.28 18.89 47.35
N SER A 32 0.66 19.99 47.76
CA SER A 32 -0.79 20.14 47.86
C SER A 32 -1.55 18.99 48.54
N THR A 33 -1.24 18.66 49.79
CA THR A 33 -2.23 17.98 50.64
C THR A 33 -3.32 19.00 50.96
N SER A 34 -4.36 19.00 50.13
CA SER A 34 -5.56 19.79 50.33
C SER A 34 -6.22 19.32 51.62
N SER A 35 -5.97 20.04 52.71
CA SER A 35 -6.82 19.97 53.91
C SER A 35 -8.26 20.31 53.48
N PRO A 36 -9.27 19.47 53.77
CA PRO A 36 -10.65 19.79 53.43
C PRO A 36 -11.10 20.86 54.41
N ASN A 37 -10.96 22.12 54.02
CA ASN A 37 -11.65 23.21 54.69
C ASN A 37 -13.15 23.01 54.41
N SER A 38 -13.84 22.42 55.38
CA SER A 38 -15.29 22.40 55.49
C SER A 38 -15.80 23.83 55.37
N ASN A 39 -16.46 24.13 54.23
CA ASN A 39 -17.61 25.03 54.11
C ASN A 39 -17.80 25.64 52.70
N ASN A 40 -17.07 25.26 51.65
CA ASN A 40 -17.35 25.81 50.30
C ASN A 40 -16.99 24.90 49.10
N ARG A 41 -17.16 23.57 49.20
CA ARG A 41 -16.98 22.63 48.08
C ARG A 41 -18.20 21.76 47.75
N ILE A 42 -19.41 22.22 48.04
CA ILE A 42 -20.67 21.59 47.59
C ILE A 42 -21.33 22.41 46.48
N THR A 43 -20.54 22.93 45.53
CA THR A 43 -21.10 23.59 44.33
C THR A 43 -20.47 23.15 43.01
N GLN A 44 -19.44 22.29 43.01
CA GLN A 44 -18.78 21.84 41.77
C GLN A 44 -19.11 20.40 41.34
N LEU A 45 -19.84 19.62 42.15
CA LEU A 45 -20.38 18.31 41.70
C LEU A 45 -21.73 18.43 40.97
N SER A 46 -22.30 19.63 40.86
CA SER A 46 -23.62 19.87 40.25
C SER A 46 -23.57 20.56 38.89
N SER A 47 -22.37 20.75 38.31
CA SER A 47 -22.29 21.38 36.99
C SER A 47 -22.62 20.37 35.90
N ASN A 48 -23.66 20.70 35.12
CA ASN A 48 -24.01 19.95 33.92
C ASN A 48 -23.02 20.30 32.81
N ARG A 49 -22.42 19.30 32.18
CA ARG A 49 -21.53 19.46 31.03
C ARG A 49 -22.18 18.87 29.79
N SER A 50 -21.84 19.39 28.62
CA SER A 50 -22.15 18.77 27.34
C SER A 50 -20.86 18.49 26.57
N GLU A 51 -20.82 17.35 25.89
CA GLU A 51 -19.68 16.94 25.07
C GLU A 51 -20.17 16.23 23.81
N THR A 52 -19.41 16.34 22.72
CA THR A 52 -19.75 15.71 21.44
C THR A 52 -18.55 14.96 20.92
N PHE A 53 -18.74 13.68 20.58
CA PHE A 53 -17.69 12.83 20.04
C PHE A 53 -18.26 11.80 19.08
N SER A 54 -17.39 11.13 18.32
CA SER A 54 -17.79 10.10 17.36
C SER A 54 -17.64 8.71 17.96
N VAL A 55 -18.64 7.85 17.75
CA VAL A 55 -18.65 6.46 18.20
C VAL A 55 -18.92 5.50 17.05
N PRO A 56 -18.36 4.28 17.08
CA PRO A 56 -18.63 3.26 16.07
C PRO A 56 -20.10 2.82 16.12
N LEU A 57 -20.72 2.67 14.95
CA LEU A 57 -22.08 2.19 14.81
C LEU A 57 -22.08 0.68 14.55
N SER A 58 -22.73 -0.08 15.43
CA SER A 58 -22.94 -1.51 15.25
C SER A 58 -24.31 -1.81 14.63
N LEU A 59 -24.41 -2.84 13.80
CA LEU A 59 -25.69 -3.30 13.27
C LEU A 59 -26.05 -4.67 13.85
N THR A 60 -27.31 -4.84 14.26
CA THR A 60 -27.84 -6.15 14.64
C THR A 60 -28.57 -6.75 13.44
N VAL A 61 -27.88 -7.63 12.70
CA VAL A 61 -28.41 -8.30 11.52
C VAL A 61 -27.88 -9.73 11.43
N ASN A 62 -28.64 -10.63 10.81
CA ASN A 62 -28.13 -11.97 10.47
C ASN A 62 -27.14 -11.87 9.30
N SER A 63 -25.87 -11.64 9.62
CA SER A 63 -24.77 -11.47 8.66
C SER A 63 -24.53 -12.72 7.81
N ASN A 64 -24.98 -13.91 8.24
CA ASN A 64 -24.86 -15.13 7.43
C ASN A 64 -25.83 -15.14 6.24
N ARG A 65 -26.97 -14.45 6.35
CA ARG A 65 -28.01 -14.41 5.31
C ARG A 65 -28.08 -13.10 4.55
N TYR A 66 -27.70 -12.00 5.18
CA TYR A 66 -27.87 -10.67 4.63
C TYR A 66 -26.57 -9.87 4.65
N PHE A 67 -26.46 -8.96 3.69
CA PHE A 67 -25.41 -7.96 3.57
C PHE A 67 -26.07 -6.58 3.65
N VAL A 68 -25.51 -5.65 4.42
CA VAL A 68 -26.12 -4.33 4.65
C VAL A 68 -25.19 -3.25 4.14
N ASN A 69 -25.71 -2.32 3.35
CA ASN A 69 -24.97 -1.21 2.76
C ASN A 69 -25.60 0.15 3.10
N GLY A 70 -24.86 1.23 2.84
CA GLY A 70 -25.36 2.61 2.89
C GLY A 70 -25.35 3.29 4.26
N TYR A 71 -24.79 2.64 5.29
CA TYR A 71 -24.69 3.20 6.64
C TYR A 71 -23.30 3.76 6.95
N PRO A 72 -23.18 4.78 7.81
CA PRO A 72 -21.90 5.29 8.26
C PRO A 72 -21.26 4.37 9.31
N GLU A 73 -19.93 4.16 9.24
CA GLU A 73 -19.20 3.37 10.23
C GLU A 73 -19.18 4.03 11.63
N LYS A 74 -19.24 5.36 11.67
CA LYS A 74 -19.23 6.17 12.90
C LYS A 74 -20.33 7.21 12.86
N VAL A 75 -20.90 7.48 14.02
CA VAL A 75 -21.93 8.51 14.22
C VAL A 75 -21.54 9.44 15.36
N LYS A 76 -21.98 10.69 15.29
CA LYS A 76 -21.74 11.64 16.38
C LYS A 76 -22.80 11.45 17.46
N ILE A 77 -22.37 11.54 18.71
CA ILE A 77 -23.25 11.58 19.87
C ILE A 77 -23.01 12.88 20.62
N HIS A 78 -24.09 13.59 20.91
CA HIS A 78 -24.12 14.70 21.85
C HIS A 78 -24.56 14.16 23.19
N LEU A 79 -23.72 14.27 24.21
CA LEU A 79 -23.96 13.78 25.56
C LEU A 79 -24.03 14.97 26.51
N SER A 80 -25.02 14.99 27.41
CA SER A 80 -25.16 16.02 28.43
C SER A 80 -25.61 15.43 29.77
N GLY A 81 -25.12 15.96 30.88
CA GLY A 81 -25.42 15.45 32.22
C GLY A 81 -24.35 15.85 33.25
N PRO A 82 -24.30 15.18 34.42
CA PRO A 82 -23.28 15.43 35.43
C PRO A 82 -21.87 15.38 34.85
N SER A 83 -21.06 16.42 35.09
CA SER A 83 -19.76 16.60 34.41
C SER A 83 -18.83 15.40 34.54
N ALA A 84 -18.80 14.76 35.72
CA ALA A 84 -17.98 13.56 35.95
C ALA A 84 -18.40 12.41 35.03
N LEU A 85 -19.70 12.12 34.94
CA LEU A 85 -20.23 11.05 34.09
C LEU A 85 -19.98 11.33 32.62
N VAL A 86 -20.24 12.56 32.15
CA VAL A 86 -19.97 12.95 30.76
C VAL A 86 -18.50 12.74 30.40
N THR A 87 -17.59 13.17 31.28
CA THR A 87 -16.14 13.05 31.04
C THR A 87 -15.70 11.59 31.02
N THR A 88 -16.16 10.77 31.97
CA THR A 88 -15.83 9.35 32.02
C THR A 88 -16.37 8.61 30.80
N THR A 89 -17.62 8.84 30.41
CA THR A 89 -18.22 8.19 29.22
C THR A 89 -17.56 8.64 27.93
N ALA A 90 -17.18 9.92 27.78
CA ALA A 90 -16.47 10.40 26.59
C ALA A 90 -15.09 9.75 26.43
N ASN A 91 -14.36 9.58 27.56
CA ASN A 91 -13.01 8.99 27.55
C ASN A 91 -13.02 7.47 27.37
N THR A 92 -13.97 6.78 28.01
CA THR A 92 -14.01 5.30 28.03
C THR A 92 -14.87 4.71 26.92
N GLN A 93 -15.85 5.47 26.41
CA GLN A 93 -16.84 5.02 25.42
C GLN A 93 -17.48 3.67 25.81
N ASN A 94 -17.76 3.47 27.09
CA ASN A 94 -18.26 2.23 27.67
C ASN A 94 -19.77 1.99 27.42
N PHE A 95 -20.22 2.23 26.19
CA PHE A 95 -21.58 2.00 25.74
C PHE A 95 -21.55 1.63 24.26
N LYS A 96 -22.66 1.07 23.75
CA LYS A 96 -22.78 0.65 22.35
C LYS A 96 -23.82 1.50 21.64
N ALA A 97 -23.44 2.17 20.56
CA ALA A 97 -24.38 2.72 19.59
C ALA A 97 -24.72 1.62 18.56
N PHE A 98 -26.00 1.31 18.38
CA PHE A 98 -26.41 0.26 17.45
C PHE A 98 -27.72 0.57 16.72
N ALA A 99 -27.94 -0.07 15.58
CA ALA A 99 -29.23 -0.10 14.90
C ALA A 99 -29.72 -1.55 14.77
N ASP A 100 -30.93 -1.83 15.25
CA ASP A 100 -31.54 -3.16 15.16
C ASP A 100 -32.23 -3.36 13.81
N LEU A 101 -31.73 -4.32 13.03
CA LEU A 101 -32.23 -4.68 11.71
C LEU A 101 -32.86 -6.08 11.71
N SER A 102 -32.94 -6.76 12.85
CA SER A 102 -33.34 -8.17 12.95
C SER A 102 -34.76 -8.47 12.44
N LYS A 103 -35.66 -7.49 12.54
CA LYS A 103 -37.07 -7.58 12.12
C LYS A 103 -37.31 -7.04 10.71
N LEU A 104 -36.29 -6.54 10.03
CA LEU A 104 -36.42 -5.92 8.71
C LEU A 104 -36.20 -6.93 7.60
N THR A 105 -36.91 -6.75 6.49
CA THR A 105 -36.79 -7.56 5.28
C THR A 105 -35.80 -6.94 4.29
N VAL A 106 -35.53 -7.64 3.19
CA VAL A 106 -34.70 -7.13 2.09
C VAL A 106 -35.27 -5.81 1.54
N GLY A 107 -34.40 -4.84 1.29
CA GLY A 107 -34.72 -3.53 0.75
C GLY A 107 -34.14 -2.37 1.57
N LYS A 108 -34.51 -1.15 1.16
CA LYS A 108 -34.09 0.08 1.82
C LYS A 108 -34.97 0.42 3.01
N HIS A 109 -34.36 0.71 4.14
CA HIS A 109 -35.04 1.07 5.39
C HIS A 109 -34.40 2.29 6.04
N LYS A 110 -35.20 3.05 6.77
CA LYS A 110 -34.73 4.13 7.63
C LYS A 110 -34.85 3.69 9.07
N VAL A 111 -33.73 3.62 9.79
CA VAL A 111 -33.65 3.03 11.12
C VAL A 111 -33.07 4.04 12.10
N ARG A 112 -33.66 4.12 13.29
CA ARG A 112 -33.19 5.00 14.37
C ARG A 112 -32.02 4.34 15.10
N ILE A 113 -30.99 5.12 15.40
CA ILE A 113 -29.85 4.65 16.19
C ILE A 113 -30.28 4.60 17.66
N GLN A 114 -29.93 3.49 18.30
CA GLN A 114 -30.18 3.19 19.70
C GLN A 114 -28.85 3.10 20.45
N GLN A 115 -28.95 3.12 21.78
CA GLN A 115 -27.81 2.99 22.67
C GLN A 115 -28.08 1.86 23.67
N GLU A 116 -27.02 1.18 24.07
CA GLU A 116 -27.02 0.24 25.18
C GLU A 116 -25.84 0.55 26.11
N GLY A 117 -26.11 0.68 27.41
CA GLY A 117 -25.08 0.86 28.44
C GLY A 117 -24.83 2.30 28.90
N LEU A 118 -25.54 3.32 28.39
CA LEU A 118 -25.45 4.66 28.96
C LEU A 118 -26.14 4.74 30.34
N ASN A 119 -25.53 5.49 31.26
CA ASN A 119 -26.11 5.80 32.56
C ASN A 119 -27.42 6.61 32.39
N SER A 120 -28.45 6.30 33.18
CA SER A 120 -29.78 6.92 33.11
C SER A 120 -29.81 8.42 33.46
N GLU A 121 -28.80 8.93 34.16
CA GLU A 121 -28.65 10.36 34.46
C GLU A 121 -28.13 11.17 33.27
N LEU A 122 -27.58 10.51 32.25
CA LEU A 122 -27.12 11.15 31.02
C LEU A 122 -28.28 11.35 30.05
N ARG A 123 -28.20 12.42 29.26
CA ARG A 123 -29.07 12.68 28.10
C ARG A 123 -28.21 12.61 26.85
N TYR A 124 -28.74 12.00 25.80
CA TYR A 124 -28.01 11.79 24.56
C TYR A 124 -28.83 12.15 23.34
N ARG A 125 -28.13 12.51 22.26
CA ARG A 125 -28.69 12.67 20.92
C ARG A 125 -27.66 12.23 19.88
N PHE A 126 -28.07 11.39 18.94
CA PHE A 126 -27.23 11.03 17.79
C PHE A 126 -27.41 12.03 16.65
N ASP A 127 -26.32 12.28 15.93
CA ASP A 127 -26.28 13.05 14.68
C ASP A 127 -25.55 12.25 13.59
N PRO A 128 -26.27 11.72 12.57
CA PRO A 128 -27.72 11.78 12.42
C PRO A 128 -28.47 10.90 13.45
N GLU A 129 -29.74 11.17 13.70
CA GLU A 129 -30.59 10.34 14.59
C GLU A 129 -31.03 9.03 13.93
N THR A 130 -31.21 9.08 12.61
CA THR A 130 -31.65 7.97 11.77
C THR A 130 -30.69 7.77 10.62
N ILE A 131 -30.42 6.51 10.29
CA ILE A 131 -29.61 6.12 9.14
C ILE A 131 -30.48 5.43 8.10
N THR A 132 -30.09 5.57 6.84
CA THR A 132 -30.66 4.79 5.75
C THR A 132 -29.78 3.58 5.53
N VAL A 133 -30.39 2.39 5.49
CA VAL A 133 -29.70 1.13 5.23
C VAL A 133 -30.34 0.42 4.05
N ASP A 134 -29.54 -0.31 3.30
CA ASP A 134 -30.02 -1.21 2.26
C ASP A 134 -29.66 -2.65 2.63
N ILE A 135 -30.68 -3.44 2.97
CA ILE A 135 -30.52 -4.84 3.38
C ILE A 135 -30.67 -5.70 2.14
N GLN A 136 -29.62 -6.42 1.77
CA GLN A 136 -29.61 -7.26 0.58
C GLN A 136 -29.33 -8.72 0.93
N PRO A 137 -29.77 -9.67 0.09
CA PRO A 137 -29.38 -11.07 0.25
C PRO A 137 -27.87 -11.21 0.12
N ARG A 138 -27.26 -11.96 1.05
CA ARG A 138 -25.86 -12.36 0.95
C ARG A 138 -25.76 -13.51 -0.04
N LYS A 139 -24.86 -13.38 -1.02
CA LYS A 139 -24.60 -14.41 -2.03
C LYS A 139 -23.12 -14.77 -2.02
N THR A 140 -22.82 -16.06 -2.11
CA THR A 140 -21.46 -16.58 -2.28
C THR A 140 -21.38 -17.36 -3.58
N VAL A 141 -20.47 -16.98 -4.47
CA VAL A 141 -20.28 -17.60 -5.79
C VAL A 141 -18.81 -17.91 -6.00
N THR A 142 -18.52 -19.01 -6.68
CA THR A 142 -17.16 -19.39 -7.06
C THR A 142 -16.85 -18.88 -8.47
N TYR A 143 -15.73 -18.19 -8.61
CA TYR A 143 -15.25 -17.66 -9.88
C TYR A 143 -13.89 -18.27 -10.26
N PRO A 144 -13.62 -18.48 -11.56
CA PRO A 144 -12.29 -18.83 -12.02
C PRO A 144 -11.33 -17.64 -11.84
N LEU A 145 -10.13 -17.92 -11.35
CA LEU A 145 -9.08 -16.93 -11.18
C LEU A 145 -8.23 -16.85 -12.45
N LYS A 146 -8.00 -15.63 -12.94
CA LYS A 146 -7.04 -15.35 -14.02
C LYS A 146 -5.90 -14.52 -13.48
N VAL A 147 -4.69 -14.70 -14.02
CA VAL A 147 -3.56 -13.82 -13.68
C VAL A 147 -3.57 -12.64 -14.64
N ASN A 148 -3.50 -11.42 -14.11
CA ASN A 148 -3.38 -10.20 -14.89
C ASN A 148 -2.01 -9.55 -14.62
N TYR A 149 -1.34 -9.11 -15.68
CA TYR A 149 -0.03 -8.45 -15.61
C TYR A 149 0.21 -7.60 -16.86
N SER A 150 1.07 -6.58 -16.72
CA SER A 150 1.50 -5.77 -17.86
C SER A 150 2.57 -6.51 -18.66
N LYS A 151 2.28 -6.85 -19.91
CA LYS A 151 3.24 -7.49 -20.83
C LYS A 151 4.35 -6.53 -21.26
N ASP A 152 4.07 -5.22 -21.29
CA ASP A 152 4.99 -4.19 -21.75
C ASP A 152 6.21 -4.02 -20.82
N ASN A 153 6.11 -4.52 -19.58
CA ASN A 153 7.18 -4.46 -18.61
C ASN A 153 8.26 -5.54 -18.85
N VAL A 154 8.01 -6.52 -19.72
CA VAL A 154 8.97 -7.57 -20.05
C VAL A 154 10.05 -7.01 -21.00
N ALA A 155 11.31 -7.32 -20.73
CA ALA A 155 12.41 -6.81 -21.54
C ALA A 155 12.30 -7.25 -23.01
N ALA A 156 12.70 -6.37 -23.93
CA ALA A 156 12.78 -6.70 -25.35
C ALA A 156 13.64 -7.96 -25.59
N GLY A 157 13.14 -8.85 -26.44
CA GLY A 157 13.76 -10.14 -26.72
C GLY A 157 13.48 -11.24 -25.70
N TYR A 158 12.66 -10.98 -24.68
CA TYR A 158 12.13 -11.98 -23.75
C TYR A 158 10.64 -12.22 -24.00
N GLN A 159 10.16 -13.39 -23.61
CA GLN A 159 8.76 -13.77 -23.71
C GLN A 159 8.26 -14.39 -22.40
N THR A 160 6.98 -14.22 -22.13
CA THR A 160 6.31 -14.84 -20.99
C THR A 160 5.78 -16.21 -21.35
N GLY A 161 6.00 -17.19 -20.49
CA GLY A 161 5.28 -18.45 -20.50
C GLY A 161 3.84 -18.29 -20.01
N THR A 162 3.16 -19.43 -19.81
CA THR A 162 1.82 -19.46 -19.21
C THR A 162 1.92 -19.08 -17.73
N ALA A 163 1.25 -18.01 -17.33
CA ALA A 163 1.12 -17.64 -15.92
C ALA A 163 0.26 -18.67 -15.19
N SER A 164 0.68 -19.05 -13.97
CA SER A 164 -0.04 -19.99 -13.12
C SER A 164 -0.20 -19.43 -11.71
N ALA A 165 -1.36 -19.67 -11.10
CA ALA A 165 -1.59 -19.42 -9.68
C ALA A 165 -1.73 -20.77 -8.94
N ASP A 166 -1.38 -20.78 -7.66
CA ASP A 166 -1.59 -21.91 -6.75
C ASP A 166 -3.07 -22.30 -6.62
N VAL A 167 -3.96 -21.31 -6.66
CA VAL A 167 -5.43 -21.49 -6.68
C VAL A 167 -6.02 -21.20 -8.05
N LYS A 168 -6.94 -22.07 -8.51
CA LYS A 168 -7.62 -21.92 -9.81
C LYS A 168 -8.95 -21.19 -9.71
N THR A 169 -9.56 -21.21 -8.54
CA THR A 169 -10.89 -20.65 -8.28
C THR A 169 -10.94 -20.00 -6.92
N VAL A 170 -11.73 -18.95 -6.78
CA VAL A 170 -11.94 -18.25 -5.51
C VAL A 170 -13.41 -18.17 -5.16
N LYS A 171 -13.72 -18.12 -3.86
CA LYS A 171 -15.07 -17.85 -3.36
C LYS A 171 -15.22 -16.36 -3.13
N ILE A 172 -16.26 -15.77 -3.71
CA ILE A 172 -16.58 -14.36 -3.56
C ILE A 172 -17.91 -14.24 -2.86
N THR A 173 -17.95 -13.41 -1.82
CA THR A 173 -19.13 -13.18 -1.00
C THR A 173 -19.43 -11.70 -0.89
N GLY A 174 -20.70 -11.32 -1.12
CA GLY A 174 -21.12 -9.93 -1.03
C GLY A 174 -22.63 -9.78 -1.16
N ALA A 175 -23.06 -8.53 -1.31
CA ALA A 175 -24.43 -8.21 -1.69
C ALA A 175 -24.74 -8.77 -3.08
N SER A 176 -25.98 -9.23 -3.28
CA SER A 176 -26.34 -9.91 -4.52
C SER A 176 -26.18 -9.04 -5.76
N ASP A 177 -26.39 -7.73 -5.66
CA ASP A 177 -26.19 -6.79 -6.76
C ASP A 177 -24.72 -6.65 -7.13
N GLU A 178 -23.82 -6.52 -6.15
CA GLU A 178 -22.37 -6.46 -6.34
C GLU A 178 -21.84 -7.74 -6.99
N ILE A 179 -22.27 -8.91 -6.52
CA ILE A 179 -21.88 -10.19 -7.13
C ILE A 179 -22.31 -10.25 -8.61
N ASN A 180 -23.48 -9.73 -8.94
CA ASN A 180 -23.98 -9.73 -10.31
C ASN A 180 -23.26 -8.73 -11.24
N LYS A 181 -22.54 -7.74 -10.68
CA LYS A 181 -21.71 -6.79 -11.45
C LYS A 181 -20.35 -7.37 -11.85
N ILE A 182 -19.89 -8.43 -11.19
CA ILE A 182 -18.58 -9.05 -11.44
C ILE A 182 -18.53 -9.63 -12.86
N ASP A 183 -17.61 -9.13 -13.67
CA ASP A 183 -17.31 -9.63 -15.01
C ASP A 183 -16.19 -10.67 -14.96
N ARG A 184 -15.13 -10.36 -14.21
CA ARG A 184 -13.94 -11.22 -14.10
C ARG A 184 -13.25 -11.06 -12.75
N VAL A 185 -12.47 -12.07 -12.40
CA VAL A 185 -11.68 -12.09 -11.17
C VAL A 185 -10.24 -12.33 -11.54
N VAL A 186 -9.37 -11.45 -11.07
CA VAL A 186 -7.96 -11.42 -11.48
C VAL A 186 -7.03 -11.35 -10.28
N ALA A 187 -5.91 -12.06 -10.36
CA ALA A 187 -4.76 -11.85 -9.50
C ALA A 187 -3.82 -10.84 -10.17
N GLN A 188 -3.62 -9.68 -9.55
CA GLN A 188 -2.76 -8.63 -10.09
C GLN A 188 -1.30 -8.93 -9.76
N LEU A 189 -0.54 -9.36 -10.77
CA LEU A 189 0.89 -9.59 -10.62
C LEU A 189 1.67 -8.33 -11.05
N ASN A 190 2.46 -7.79 -10.11
CA ASN A 190 3.36 -6.69 -10.40
C ASN A 190 4.63 -7.20 -11.10
N VAL A 191 4.85 -6.78 -12.35
CA VAL A 191 6.03 -7.13 -13.16
C VAL A 191 6.95 -5.91 -13.21
N PRO A 192 8.20 -5.98 -12.72
CA PRO A 192 9.17 -4.88 -12.82
C PRO A 192 9.45 -4.50 -14.28
N GLN A 193 9.78 -3.22 -14.51
CA GLN A 193 10.21 -2.75 -15.83
C GLN A 193 11.48 -3.48 -16.30
N ASN A 194 11.53 -3.84 -17.59
CA ASN A 194 12.59 -4.63 -18.20
C ASN A 194 12.84 -5.99 -17.52
N ALA A 195 11.78 -6.70 -17.12
CA ALA A 195 11.90 -8.03 -16.52
C ALA A 195 12.51 -9.06 -17.50
N LYS A 196 13.54 -9.79 -17.04
CA LYS A 196 14.28 -10.82 -17.81
C LYS A 196 14.23 -12.22 -17.19
N THR A 197 13.76 -12.32 -15.95
CA THR A 197 13.77 -13.54 -15.15
C THR A 197 12.35 -13.89 -14.73
N SER A 198 12.06 -15.17 -14.59
CA SER A 198 10.78 -15.64 -14.05
C SER A 198 10.45 -14.98 -12.72
N ILE A 199 9.17 -14.68 -12.51
CA ILE A 199 8.66 -14.01 -11.32
C ILE A 199 7.81 -15.00 -10.55
N ASN A 200 8.08 -15.16 -9.26
CA ASN A 200 7.23 -15.86 -8.33
C ASN A 200 6.90 -14.90 -7.18
N SER A 201 5.63 -14.52 -7.05
CA SER A 201 5.21 -13.51 -6.09
C SER A 201 3.74 -13.68 -5.71
N GLN A 202 3.42 -13.25 -4.50
CA GLN A 202 2.05 -13.19 -4.00
C GLN A 202 1.31 -12.02 -4.65
N ALA A 203 0.18 -12.30 -5.29
CA ALA A 203 -0.66 -11.34 -5.97
C ALA A 203 -1.98 -11.15 -5.21
N ILE A 204 -2.45 -9.90 -5.13
CA ILE A 204 -3.76 -9.56 -4.58
C ILE A 204 -4.83 -9.92 -5.60
N ILE A 205 -5.92 -10.53 -5.13
CA ILE A 205 -7.04 -10.92 -5.97
C ILE A 205 -8.10 -9.82 -5.94
N GLU A 206 -8.55 -9.41 -7.12
CA GLU A 206 -9.54 -8.38 -7.33
C GLU A 206 -10.71 -8.92 -8.16
N ALA A 207 -11.92 -8.51 -7.81
CA ALA A 207 -13.11 -8.72 -8.63
C ALA A 207 -13.38 -7.43 -9.42
N LEU A 208 -13.46 -7.53 -10.74
CA LEU A 208 -13.62 -6.39 -11.64
C LEU A 208 -14.97 -6.44 -12.34
N ASP A 209 -15.59 -5.27 -12.49
CA ASP A 209 -16.77 -5.09 -13.32
C ASP A 209 -16.42 -4.98 -14.83
N LYS A 210 -17.44 -4.79 -15.68
CA LYS A 210 -17.27 -4.63 -17.13
C LYS A 210 -16.45 -3.40 -17.52
N ASN A 211 -16.42 -2.38 -16.67
CA ASN A 211 -15.67 -1.14 -16.85
C ASN A 211 -14.26 -1.22 -16.23
N ASN A 212 -13.85 -2.40 -15.73
CA ASN A 212 -12.57 -2.65 -15.08
C ASN A 212 -12.41 -1.94 -13.72
N ASN A 213 -13.51 -1.62 -13.04
CA ASN A 213 -13.50 -1.10 -11.67
C ASN A 213 -13.58 -2.24 -10.65
N THR A 214 -12.96 -2.04 -9.49
CA THR A 214 -13.02 -2.99 -8.37
C THR A 214 -14.41 -3.01 -7.75
N VAL A 215 -14.97 -4.21 -7.59
CA VAL A 215 -16.27 -4.46 -6.94
C VAL A 215 -16.05 -4.66 -5.44
N ASN A 216 -16.91 -4.09 -4.60
CA ASN A 216 -16.78 -4.20 -3.14
C ASN A 216 -17.34 -5.54 -2.62
N VAL A 217 -16.47 -6.55 -2.54
CA VAL A 217 -16.81 -7.92 -2.14
C VAL A 217 -15.71 -8.55 -1.29
N VAL A 218 -16.07 -9.56 -0.51
CA VAL A 218 -15.14 -10.36 0.28
C VAL A 218 -14.68 -11.55 -0.55
N ILE A 219 -13.37 -11.66 -0.80
CA ILE A 219 -12.77 -12.71 -1.61
C ILE A 219 -11.99 -13.68 -0.71
N THR A 220 -12.14 -14.98 -0.94
CA THR A 220 -11.44 -16.03 -0.19
C THR A 220 -10.88 -17.10 -1.13
N PRO A 221 -9.55 -17.31 -1.16
CA PRO A 221 -8.49 -16.53 -0.49
C PRO A 221 -8.39 -15.10 -1.04
N ALA A 222 -7.83 -14.17 -0.26
CA ALA A 222 -7.64 -12.77 -0.68
C ALA A 222 -6.41 -12.56 -1.60
N THR A 223 -5.49 -13.52 -1.57
CA THR A 223 -4.24 -13.51 -2.34
C THR A 223 -3.98 -14.89 -2.93
N ALA A 224 -3.19 -14.95 -3.99
CA ALA A 224 -2.70 -16.18 -4.60
C ALA A 224 -1.19 -16.08 -4.86
N ASP A 225 -0.48 -17.19 -4.75
CA ASP A 225 0.92 -17.28 -5.16
C ASP A 225 0.98 -17.50 -6.68
N VAL A 226 1.57 -16.54 -7.37
CA VAL A 226 1.60 -16.50 -8.84
C VAL A 226 3.02 -16.71 -9.34
N ASN A 227 3.15 -17.65 -10.27
CA ASN A 227 4.37 -17.88 -11.04
C ASN A 227 4.17 -17.46 -12.49
N LEU A 228 5.04 -16.57 -12.96
CA LEU A 228 5.14 -16.11 -14.34
C LEU A 228 6.54 -16.49 -14.89
N PRO A 229 6.64 -17.56 -15.67
CA PRO A 229 7.89 -17.90 -16.34
C PRO A 229 8.27 -16.81 -17.35
N ILE A 230 9.51 -16.33 -17.31
CA ILE A 230 10.07 -15.44 -18.33
C ILE A 230 11.31 -16.10 -18.90
N THR A 231 11.33 -16.31 -20.21
CA THR A 231 12.44 -16.92 -20.93
C THR A 231 12.92 -15.99 -22.04
N PRO A 232 14.19 -16.11 -22.45
CA PRO A 232 14.61 -15.54 -23.71
C PRO A 232 13.64 -15.96 -24.82
N GLY A 233 13.30 -15.00 -25.67
CA GLY A 233 12.50 -15.22 -26.87
C GLY A 233 13.20 -16.17 -27.84
N ASN A 234 12.66 -16.30 -29.06
CA ASN A 234 13.47 -16.94 -30.10
C ASN A 234 14.71 -16.05 -30.33
N SER A 235 15.89 -16.67 -30.33
CA SER A 235 17.15 -15.99 -30.58
C SER A 235 17.98 -16.70 -31.65
N LYS A 236 18.89 -15.97 -32.27
CA LYS A 236 19.86 -16.48 -33.24
C LYS A 236 21.15 -15.70 -33.14
N GLU A 237 22.28 -16.40 -33.03
CA GLU A 237 23.58 -15.77 -33.18
C GLU A 237 23.94 -15.56 -34.65
N VAL A 238 24.24 -14.32 -35.00
CA VAL A 238 24.68 -13.94 -36.35
C VAL A 238 25.95 -13.07 -36.29
N PRO A 239 26.79 -13.13 -37.32
CA PRO A 239 27.99 -12.29 -37.41
C PRO A 239 27.65 -10.80 -37.54
N VAL A 240 28.54 -9.96 -37.02
CA VAL A 240 28.46 -8.49 -37.12
C VAL A 240 29.13 -8.02 -38.41
N SER A 241 28.45 -7.13 -39.14
CA SER A 241 28.95 -6.46 -40.35
C SER A 241 28.96 -4.95 -40.10
N LEU A 242 30.16 -4.38 -39.99
CA LEU A 242 30.33 -2.94 -39.80
C LEU A 242 30.23 -2.20 -41.14
N LYS A 243 29.47 -1.11 -41.19
CA LYS A 243 29.39 -0.19 -42.34
C LYS A 243 29.72 1.22 -41.86
N SER A 244 30.57 1.94 -42.58
CA SER A 244 30.82 3.36 -42.33
C SER A 244 29.62 4.20 -42.76
N LYS A 245 29.29 5.21 -41.98
CA LYS A 245 28.23 6.19 -42.27
C LYS A 245 28.80 7.59 -42.07
N GLY A 246 29.15 8.28 -43.14
CA GLY A 246 29.69 9.64 -43.05
C GLY A 246 30.75 9.92 -44.10
N ILE A 247 30.63 11.10 -44.70
CA ILE A 247 31.40 11.72 -45.80
C ILE A 247 31.56 10.83 -47.05
N GLU A 248 30.83 11.22 -48.09
CA GLU A 248 30.79 10.64 -49.45
C GLU A 248 32.04 10.95 -50.30
N ASP A 249 33.04 11.62 -49.73
CA ASP A 249 34.30 11.90 -50.42
C ASP A 249 35.12 10.61 -50.50
N GLN A 250 35.17 10.07 -51.73
CA GLN A 250 35.70 8.76 -52.13
C GLN A 250 37.21 8.55 -51.89
N THR A 251 37.84 9.35 -51.03
CA THR A 251 39.28 9.36 -50.77
C THR A 251 39.67 8.97 -49.35
N ASP A 252 38.74 8.90 -48.40
CA ASP A 252 39.04 8.50 -47.01
C ASP A 252 38.67 7.03 -46.74
N GLU A 253 39.69 6.17 -46.64
CA GLU A 253 39.49 4.79 -46.22
C GLU A 253 39.55 4.66 -44.68
N PHE A 254 38.48 4.14 -44.08
CA PHE A 254 38.45 3.81 -42.65
C PHE A 254 38.52 2.30 -42.43
N ASN A 255 39.37 1.87 -41.51
CA ASN A 255 39.40 0.50 -41.00
C ASN A 255 38.52 0.40 -39.75
N LEU A 256 37.46 -0.40 -39.84
CA LEU A 256 36.52 -0.67 -38.76
C LEU A 256 36.80 -2.05 -38.17
N SER A 257 37.07 -2.12 -36.88
CA SER A 257 37.29 -3.39 -36.17
C SER A 257 36.52 -3.44 -34.86
N THR A 258 36.04 -4.63 -34.50
CA THR A 258 35.39 -4.89 -33.22
C THR A 258 35.86 -6.23 -32.66
N THR A 259 35.93 -6.33 -31.35
CA THR A 259 36.17 -7.59 -30.64
C THR A 259 34.93 -8.49 -30.67
N THR A 260 33.73 -7.91 -30.85
CA THR A 260 32.45 -8.63 -30.85
C THR A 260 32.13 -9.14 -32.26
N LYS A 261 32.56 -10.37 -32.58
CA LYS A 261 32.38 -10.96 -33.93
C LYS A 261 30.96 -11.47 -34.20
N ARG A 262 30.26 -11.95 -33.17
CA ARG A 262 28.89 -12.48 -33.23
C ARG A 262 28.07 -11.83 -32.14
N ILE A 263 26.79 -11.63 -32.41
CA ILE A 263 25.83 -11.15 -31.42
C ILE A 263 24.57 -12.00 -31.45
N GLU A 264 23.94 -12.11 -30.29
CA GLU A 264 22.64 -12.76 -30.17
C GLU A 264 21.54 -11.78 -30.55
N VAL A 265 20.68 -12.19 -31.48
CA VAL A 265 19.58 -11.38 -32.00
C VAL A 265 18.26 -12.01 -31.61
N PHE A 266 17.33 -11.19 -31.13
CA PHE A 266 15.99 -11.62 -30.73
C PHE A 266 14.93 -11.16 -31.71
N GLY A 267 13.93 -12.00 -31.94
CA GLY A 267 12.75 -11.65 -32.73
C GLY A 267 11.88 -12.86 -33.05
N THR A 268 10.90 -12.67 -33.92
CA THR A 268 10.07 -13.78 -34.40
C THR A 268 10.90 -14.78 -35.22
N ARG A 269 10.47 -16.06 -35.24
CA ARG A 269 11.12 -17.10 -36.06
C ARG A 269 11.27 -16.69 -37.54
N LYS A 270 10.31 -15.92 -38.07
CA LYS A 270 10.35 -15.42 -39.46
C LYS A 270 11.45 -14.38 -39.68
N GLN A 271 11.64 -13.44 -38.74
CA GLN A 271 12.72 -12.44 -38.79
C GLN A 271 14.09 -13.12 -38.70
N LEU A 272 14.28 -14.00 -37.71
CA LEU A 272 15.57 -14.67 -37.47
C LEU A 272 16.00 -15.60 -38.61
N ARG A 273 15.05 -16.24 -39.32
CA ARG A 273 15.38 -17.07 -40.48
C ARG A 273 15.95 -16.26 -41.64
N LYS A 274 15.47 -15.03 -41.86
CA LYS A 274 15.94 -14.14 -42.94
C LYS A 274 17.27 -13.47 -42.61
N LEU A 275 17.55 -13.26 -41.32
CA LEU A 275 18.74 -12.55 -40.86
C LEU A 275 20.00 -13.44 -40.96
N THR A 276 20.94 -13.06 -41.82
CA THR A 276 22.23 -13.75 -41.99
C THR A 276 23.38 -13.05 -41.28
N LYS A 277 23.31 -11.72 -41.15
CA LYS A 277 24.28 -10.84 -40.50
C LYS A 277 23.56 -9.65 -39.89
N VAL A 278 24.18 -9.01 -38.90
CA VAL A 278 23.70 -7.74 -38.34
C VAL A 278 24.53 -6.60 -38.89
N GLU A 279 23.85 -5.65 -39.52
CA GLU A 279 24.47 -4.43 -40.01
C GLU A 279 24.54 -3.40 -38.90
N VAL A 280 25.72 -2.84 -38.69
CA VAL A 280 25.99 -1.78 -37.72
C VAL A 280 26.60 -0.61 -38.44
N GLU A 281 25.86 0.49 -38.48
CA GLU A 281 26.33 1.75 -39.03
C GLU A 281 27.21 2.47 -38.01
N VAL A 282 28.39 2.91 -38.44
CA VAL A 282 29.37 3.58 -37.60
C VAL A 282 29.64 4.95 -38.18
N ASP A 283 29.28 6.00 -37.44
CA ASP A 283 29.61 7.36 -37.84
C ASP A 283 31.12 7.57 -37.84
N THR A 284 31.69 8.05 -38.93
CA THR A 284 33.13 8.29 -39.12
C THR A 284 33.51 9.77 -39.17
N SER A 285 32.54 10.68 -39.14
CA SER A 285 32.72 12.12 -39.44
C SER A 285 33.63 12.87 -38.46
N ASP A 286 33.77 12.39 -37.23
CA ASP A 286 34.56 12.99 -36.15
C ASP A 286 35.91 12.28 -35.89
N VAL A 287 36.32 11.36 -36.78
CA VAL A 287 37.53 10.54 -36.57
C VAL A 287 38.70 11.04 -37.43
N SER A 288 39.70 11.66 -36.78
CA SER A 288 40.90 12.17 -37.46
C SER A 288 42.06 11.16 -37.59
N LYS A 289 42.25 10.26 -36.60
CA LYS A 289 43.29 9.21 -36.62
C LYS A 289 42.78 7.85 -36.14
N THR A 290 42.47 7.72 -34.85
CA THR A 290 41.92 6.48 -34.29
C THR A 290 41.03 6.83 -33.11
N LYS A 291 39.83 6.23 -33.07
CA LYS A 291 38.86 6.42 -31.99
C LYS A 291 38.09 5.12 -31.74
N THR A 292 37.85 4.81 -30.47
CA THR A 292 36.95 3.72 -30.08
C THR A 292 35.59 4.32 -29.74
N LYS A 293 34.53 3.80 -30.35
CA LYS A 293 33.15 4.24 -30.13
C LYS A 293 32.29 3.11 -29.58
N GLN A 294 31.40 3.44 -28.65
CA GLN A 294 30.32 2.55 -28.22
C GLN A 294 29.11 2.79 -29.10
N ILE A 295 28.76 1.82 -29.93
CA ILE A 295 27.63 1.91 -30.86
C ILE A 295 26.44 1.17 -30.26
N VAL A 296 25.30 1.86 -30.18
CA VAL A 296 24.01 1.25 -29.80
C VAL A 296 23.44 0.58 -31.04
N LEU A 297 23.11 -0.70 -30.93
CA LEU A 297 22.56 -1.46 -32.04
C LEU A 297 21.09 -1.08 -32.28
N ASP A 298 20.72 -0.74 -33.51
CA ASP A 298 19.36 -0.38 -33.88
C ASP A 298 18.55 -1.62 -34.33
N PRO A 299 17.51 -2.04 -33.58
CA PRO A 299 16.68 -3.17 -33.96
C PRO A 299 15.89 -2.93 -35.24
N LYS A 300 15.52 -1.67 -35.54
CA LYS A 300 14.73 -1.32 -36.73
C LYS A 300 15.54 -1.51 -38.01
N LEU A 301 16.82 -1.12 -38.00
CA LEU A 301 17.75 -1.31 -39.13
C LEU A 301 17.85 -2.78 -39.56
N ASN A 302 17.77 -3.70 -38.59
CA ASN A 302 17.91 -5.13 -38.83
C ASN A 302 16.57 -5.89 -38.81
N GLY A 303 15.44 -5.18 -38.66
CA GLY A 303 14.10 -5.76 -38.63
C GLY A 303 13.87 -6.78 -37.50
N VAL A 304 14.47 -6.55 -36.33
CA VAL A 304 14.49 -7.46 -35.16
C VAL A 304 13.97 -6.76 -33.92
N GLU A 305 13.74 -7.52 -32.84
CA GLU A 305 13.17 -6.99 -31.59
C GLU A 305 14.25 -6.55 -30.58
N GLY A 306 15.47 -7.09 -30.69
CA GLY A 306 16.57 -6.70 -29.81
C GLY A 306 17.86 -7.45 -30.03
N PHE A 307 18.87 -7.09 -29.23
CA PHE A 307 20.23 -7.64 -29.29
C PHE A 307 20.80 -7.87 -27.89
N ASN A 308 21.68 -8.87 -27.78
CA ASN A 308 22.56 -9.05 -26.63
C ASN A 308 24.01 -9.31 -27.11
N PRO A 309 24.98 -8.43 -26.78
CA PRO A 309 24.83 -7.18 -26.02
C PRO A 309 24.09 -6.08 -26.84
N SER A 310 23.47 -5.11 -26.16
CA SER A 310 22.76 -3.99 -26.82
C SER A 310 23.70 -2.89 -27.38
N LYS A 311 24.97 -2.92 -26.98
CA LYS A 311 26.01 -2.00 -27.43
C LYS A 311 27.28 -2.79 -27.74
N ILE A 312 28.02 -2.35 -28.76
CA ILE A 312 29.32 -2.92 -29.11
C ILE A 312 30.38 -1.83 -29.21
N SER A 313 31.62 -2.19 -28.87
CA SER A 313 32.78 -1.31 -29.03
C SER A 313 33.37 -1.50 -30.43
N VAL A 314 33.45 -0.41 -31.19
CA VAL A 314 34.06 -0.38 -32.52
C VAL A 314 35.26 0.55 -32.51
N LYS A 315 36.42 0.03 -32.89
CA LYS A 315 37.64 0.81 -33.14
C LYS A 315 37.64 1.24 -34.59
N VAL A 316 37.70 2.55 -34.80
CA VAL A 316 37.76 3.20 -36.11
C VAL A 316 39.16 3.78 -36.27
N THR A 317 39.86 3.42 -37.34
CA THR A 317 41.16 3.99 -37.71
C THR A 317 41.07 4.56 -39.12
N ARG A 318 41.39 5.84 -39.29
CA ARG A 318 41.55 6.46 -40.62
C ARG A 318 42.88 5.97 -41.20
N LYS A 319 42.88 5.48 -42.44
CA LYS A 319 44.10 5.07 -43.14
C LYS A 319 44.96 6.27 -43.52
#